data_AF-A0A9K2KLU1-F1
#
_entry.id   AF-A0A9K2KLU1-F1
#
_cell.length_a   1.000
_cell.length_b   1.000
_cell.length_c   1.000
_cell.angle_alpha   90.00
_cell.angle_beta   90.00
_cell.angle_gamma   90.00
#
_symmetry.space_group_name_H-M   'P 1'
#
loop_
_entity.id
_entity.type
_entity.pdbx_description
1 polymer ?
#
loop_
_entity_poly.entity_id
_entity_poly.type
_entity_poly.pdbx_seq_one_letter_code
_entity_poly.pdbx_strand_id
1 'polypeptide(L)'
;MNLDLTAQKVRLSWKDILWGYENKYLGWADVAAYARKMTLSDHDERVFKLSLINKSNILELKPVLEDLASEMRDYSPKNWLYVLLSDVFHRKEEFEDPLGEVEKIYADFDYPEEIESFVRYMPPKDGYIPSAHTYEENIARLYSHWEHYLNNGGGQG
;
A
#
# COMPACT_ATOMS: atom_id res chain seq x y z
N MET A 1 -3.57 -11.96 -2.17
CA MET A 1 -4.06 -10.57 -2.17
C MET A 1 -4.17 -10.14 -3.63
N ASN A 2 -5.27 -9.54 -4.07
CA ASN A 2 -5.45 -9.07 -5.45
C ASN A 2 -5.47 -7.54 -5.40
N LEU A 3 -4.29 -6.94 -5.23
CA LEU A 3 -4.14 -5.48 -5.12
C LEU A 3 -4.26 -4.86 -6.51
N ASP A 4 -5.26 -4.02 -6.75
CA ASP A 4 -5.23 -3.15 -7.94
C ASP A 4 -4.30 -1.97 -7.70
N LEU A 5 -3.03 -2.15 -8.08
CA LEU A 5 -1.98 -1.15 -7.96
C LEU A 5 -2.20 0.10 -8.83
N THR A 6 -3.06 0.03 -9.85
CA THR A 6 -3.34 1.17 -10.74
C THR A 6 -4.56 1.97 -10.33
N ALA A 7 -5.38 1.46 -9.42
CA ALA A 7 -6.49 2.19 -8.82
C ALA A 7 -6.04 3.10 -7.67
N GLN A 8 -4.75 3.07 -7.32
CA GLN A 8 -4.20 3.83 -6.21
C GLN A 8 -3.98 5.30 -6.59
N LYS A 9 -4.18 6.21 -5.63
CA LYS A 9 -3.89 7.65 -5.81
C LYS A 9 -2.38 7.94 -5.88
N VAL A 10 -1.56 7.06 -5.32
CA VAL A 10 -0.10 7.14 -5.39
C VAL A 10 0.41 6.46 -6.65
N ARG A 11 1.37 7.09 -7.33
CA ARG A 11 2.08 6.46 -8.46
C ARG A 11 3.21 5.61 -7.90
N LEU A 12 3.22 4.33 -8.25
CA LEU A 12 4.28 3.41 -7.87
C LEU A 12 5.35 3.37 -8.96
N SER A 13 6.58 3.67 -8.58
CA SER A 13 7.76 3.45 -9.41
C SER A 13 8.06 1.95 -9.52
N TRP A 14 8.85 1.52 -10.51
CA TRP A 14 9.31 0.14 -10.59
C TRP A 14 10.14 -0.30 -9.37
N LYS A 15 10.77 0.65 -8.68
CA LYS A 15 11.45 0.41 -7.40
C LYS A 15 10.48 0.16 -6.25
N ASP A 16 9.33 0.84 -6.22
CA ASP A 16 8.25 0.51 -5.28
C ASP A 16 7.71 -0.90 -5.59
N ILE A 17 7.50 -1.24 -6.86
CA ILE A 17 7.04 -2.59 -7.26
C ILE A 17 8.02 -3.67 -6.82
N LEU A 18 9.33 -3.46 -7.01
CA LEU A 18 10.37 -4.37 -6.53
C LEU A 18 10.26 -4.57 -5.02
N TRP A 19 10.16 -3.48 -4.25
CA TRP A 19 10.06 -3.57 -2.79
C TRP A 19 8.83 -4.37 -2.35
N GLY A 20 7.66 -4.12 -2.94
CA GLY A 20 6.44 -4.87 -2.62
C GLY A 20 6.54 -6.37 -2.94
N TYR A 21 7.25 -6.71 -4.02
CA TYR A 21 7.52 -8.09 -4.39
C TYR A 21 8.50 -8.77 -3.41
N GLU A 22 9.55 -8.08 -2.99
CA GLU A 22 10.53 -8.63 -2.04
C GLU A 22 9.93 -8.84 -0.65
N ASN A 23 9.06 -7.92 -0.21
CA ASN A 23 8.34 -7.99 1.06
C ASN A 23 7.05 -8.83 1.00
N LYS A 24 6.82 -9.55 -0.10
CA LYS A 24 5.71 -10.52 -0.28
C LYS A 24 4.30 -9.92 -0.26
N TYR A 25 4.18 -8.60 -0.34
CA TYR A 25 2.91 -7.94 -0.61
C TYR A 25 2.45 -8.18 -2.06
N LEU A 26 3.39 -8.40 -2.98
CA LEU A 26 3.11 -8.75 -4.36
C LEU A 26 3.59 -10.15 -4.72
N GLY A 27 2.74 -10.87 -5.46
CA GLY A 27 3.13 -12.05 -6.22
C GLY A 27 3.56 -11.69 -7.64
N TRP A 28 4.10 -12.68 -8.36
CA TRP A 28 4.48 -12.52 -9.76
C TRP A 28 3.30 -12.08 -10.65
N ALA A 29 2.08 -12.53 -10.33
CA ALA A 29 0.89 -12.23 -11.09
C ALA A 29 0.51 -10.75 -10.98
N ASP A 30 0.70 -10.15 -9.81
CA ASP A 30 0.43 -8.74 -9.56
C ASP A 30 1.42 -7.85 -10.33
N VAL A 31 2.71 -8.18 -10.27
CA VAL A 31 3.77 -7.50 -11.05
C VAL A 31 3.49 -7.56 -12.55
N ALA A 32 3.14 -8.74 -13.07
CA ALA A 32 2.82 -8.90 -14.48
C ALA A 32 1.54 -8.15 -14.88
N ALA A 33 0.53 -8.10 -13.99
CA ALA A 33 -0.68 -7.33 -14.23
C ALA A 33 -0.42 -5.82 -14.26
N TYR A 34 0.42 -5.33 -13.33
CA TYR A 34 0.86 -3.94 -13.32
C TYR A 34 1.61 -3.59 -14.62
N ALA A 35 2.56 -4.43 -15.03
CA ALA A 35 3.30 -4.25 -16.28
C ALA A 35 2.41 -4.20 -17.52
N ARG A 36 1.42 -5.09 -17.64
CA ARG A 36 0.43 -5.05 -18.74
C ARG A 36 -0.30 -3.71 -18.80
N LYS A 37 -0.67 -3.13 -17.66
CA LYS A 37 -1.32 -1.81 -17.63
C LYS A 37 -0.34 -0.70 -18.05
N MET A 38 0.94 -0.79 -17.65
CA MET A 38 1.97 0.19 -18.00
C MET A 38 2.41 0.15 -19.46
N THR A 39 2.34 -1.00 -20.16
CA THR A 39 2.71 -1.09 -21.59
C THR A 39 1.91 -0.17 -22.52
N LEU A 40 0.77 0.36 -22.06
CA LEU A 40 -0.02 1.34 -22.81
C LEU A 40 0.64 2.72 -22.87
N SER A 41 1.54 3.02 -21.94
CA SER A 41 2.18 4.32 -21.75
C SER A 41 3.71 4.27 -21.70
N ASP A 42 4.28 3.10 -21.47
CA ASP A 42 5.70 2.85 -21.33
C ASP A 42 6.16 1.87 -22.42
N HIS A 43 7.19 2.27 -23.17
CA HIS A 43 7.73 1.52 -24.30
C HIS A 43 9.05 0.82 -23.97
N ASP A 44 9.44 0.77 -22.70
CA ASP A 44 10.60 0.01 -22.25
C ASP A 44 10.39 -1.50 -22.47
N GLU A 45 11.36 -2.14 -23.12
CA GLU A 45 11.32 -3.58 -23.44
C GLU A 45 11.20 -4.45 -22.18
N ARG A 46 11.75 -4.00 -21.05
CA ARG A 46 11.70 -4.71 -19.76
C ARG A 46 10.28 -4.70 -19.21
N VAL A 47 9.55 -3.60 -19.36
CA VAL A 47 8.12 -3.52 -18.99
C VAL A 47 7.31 -4.51 -19.82
N PHE A 48 7.59 -4.61 -21.12
CA PHE A 48 6.95 -5.61 -21.97
C PHE A 48 7.29 -7.04 -21.53
N LYS A 49 8.56 -7.34 -21.23
CA LYS A 49 8.99 -8.65 -20.68
C LYS A 49 8.25 -9.01 -19.40
N LEU A 50 8.17 -8.08 -18.45
CA LEU A 50 7.42 -8.27 -17.18
C LEU A 50 5.93 -8.56 -17.44
N SER A 51 5.33 -7.91 -18.44
CA SER A 51 3.92 -8.09 -18.79
C SER A 51 3.58 -9.51 -19.26
N LEU A 52 4.57 -10.24 -19.78
CA LEU A 52 4.46 -11.60 -20.31
C LEU A 52 4.83 -12.69 -19.27
N ILE A 53 5.29 -12.30 -18.08
CA ILE A 53 5.61 -13.26 -17.02
C ILE A 53 4.38 -14.08 -16.66
N ASN A 54 4.59 -15.40 -16.58
CA ASN A 54 3.64 -16.39 -16.17
C ASN A 54 4.35 -17.51 -15.38
N LYS A 55 3.63 -18.59 -15.05
CA LYS A 55 4.17 -19.67 -14.22
C LYS A 55 5.40 -20.37 -14.82
N SER A 56 5.55 -20.41 -16.15
CA SER A 56 6.66 -21.13 -16.80
C SER A 56 7.99 -20.36 -16.80
N ASN A 57 7.96 -19.03 -16.67
CA ASN A 57 9.13 -18.17 -16.75
C ASN A 57 9.28 -17.24 -15.53
N ILE A 58 8.70 -17.60 -14.39
CA ILE A 58 8.74 -16.81 -13.15
C ILE A 58 10.17 -16.48 -12.69
N LEU A 59 11.16 -17.30 -13.04
CA LEU A 59 12.56 -17.09 -12.69
C LEU A 59 13.17 -15.85 -13.37
N GLU A 60 12.59 -15.41 -14.49
CA GLU A 60 13.02 -14.21 -15.22
C GLU A 60 12.48 -12.92 -14.59
N LEU A 61 11.44 -13.01 -13.74
CA LEU A 61 10.80 -11.83 -13.17
C LEU A 61 11.76 -10.99 -12.34
N LYS A 62 12.44 -11.62 -11.37
CA LYS A 62 13.27 -10.88 -10.41
C LYS A 62 14.43 -10.15 -11.11
N PRO A 63 15.25 -10.78 -11.97
CA PRO A 63 16.33 -10.09 -12.68
C PRO A 63 15.84 -8.92 -13.54
N VAL A 64 14.72 -9.08 -14.26
CA VAL A 64 14.17 -8.00 -15.11
C VAL A 64 13.64 -6.85 -14.26
N LEU A 65 12.97 -7.16 -13.16
CA LEU A 65 12.43 -6.15 -12.24
C LEU A 65 13.54 -5.39 -11.51
N GLU A 66 14.61 -6.08 -11.08
CA GLU A 66 15.79 -5.44 -10.47
C GLU A 66 16.50 -4.51 -11.44
N ASP A 67 16.70 -4.95 -12.69
CA ASP A 67 17.32 -4.13 -13.72
C ASP A 67 16.52 -2.85 -13.98
N LEU A 68 15.20 -2.98 -14.17
CA LEU A 68 14.31 -1.86 -14.39
C LEU A 68 14.23 -0.90 -13.18
N ALA A 69 14.25 -1.45 -11.96
CA ALA A 69 14.24 -0.66 -10.73
C ALA A 69 15.57 0.04 -10.45
N SER A 70 16.69 -0.48 -10.96
CA SER A 70 18.04 0.05 -10.69
C SER A 70 18.25 1.47 -11.23
N GLU A 71 17.51 1.85 -12.27
CA GLU A 71 17.55 3.19 -12.87
C GLU A 71 16.77 4.23 -12.06
N MET A 72 16.01 3.81 -11.05
CA MET A 72 15.17 4.67 -10.24
C MET A 72 15.86 5.07 -8.95
N ARG A 73 15.96 6.39 -8.75
CA ARG A 73 16.59 6.95 -7.56
C ARG A 73 15.62 6.96 -6.38
N ASP A 74 14.38 7.35 -6.61
CA ASP A 74 13.42 7.62 -5.55
C ASP A 74 12.61 6.36 -5.20
N TYR A 75 12.56 6.06 -3.91
CA TYR A 75 11.72 5.02 -3.31
C TYR A 75 11.32 5.47 -1.91
N SER A 76 10.08 5.22 -1.53
CA SER A 76 9.59 5.53 -0.19
C SER A 76 8.73 4.37 0.32
N PRO A 77 9.09 3.72 1.46
CA PRO A 77 8.22 2.74 2.12
C PRO A 77 6.83 3.30 2.42
N LYS A 78 6.68 4.62 2.54
CA LYS A 78 5.39 5.28 2.77
C LYS A 78 4.38 5.06 1.65
N ASN A 79 4.83 4.88 0.41
CA ASN A 79 3.94 4.54 -0.70
C ASN A 79 3.24 3.20 -0.41
N TRP A 80 3.97 2.23 0.14
CA TRP A 80 3.40 0.94 0.52
C TRP A 80 2.52 1.00 1.75
N LEU A 81 2.87 1.82 2.74
CA LEU A 81 1.98 2.10 3.85
C LEU A 81 0.62 2.59 3.36
N TYR A 82 0.61 3.58 2.46
CA TYR A 82 -0.61 4.07 1.83
C TYR A 82 -1.35 2.97 1.05
N VAL A 83 -0.66 2.21 0.21
CA VAL A 83 -1.29 1.18 -0.63
C VAL A 83 -2.00 0.13 0.20
N LEU A 84 -1.35 -0.36 1.27
CA LEU A 84 -1.93 -1.37 2.16
C LEU A 84 -3.13 -0.80 2.94
N LEU A 85 -3.00 0.39 3.50
CA LEU A 85 -4.11 1.05 4.20
C LEU A 85 -5.28 1.37 3.26
N SER A 86 -5.00 1.75 2.01
CA SER A 86 -6.00 1.98 0.99
C SER A 86 -6.75 0.68 0.66
N ASP A 87 -6.04 -0.43 0.46
CA ASP A 87 -6.66 -1.74 0.16
C ASP A 87 -7.58 -2.19 1.29
N VAL A 88 -7.09 -2.17 2.53
CA VAL A 88 -7.90 -2.56 3.70
C VAL A 88 -9.12 -1.64 3.83
N PHE A 89 -9.00 -0.33 3.59
CA PHE A 89 -10.15 0.57 3.68
C PHE A 89 -11.25 0.28 2.66
N HIS A 90 -10.86 -0.01 1.40
CA HIS A 90 -11.82 -0.33 0.34
C HIS A 90 -12.49 -1.69 0.55
N ARG A 91 -11.76 -2.63 1.16
CA ARG A 91 -12.23 -3.99 1.44
C ARG A 91 -12.63 -4.20 2.90
N LYS A 92 -12.81 -3.13 3.68
CA LYS A 92 -13.04 -3.20 5.14
C LYS A 92 -14.21 -4.11 5.53
N GLU A 93 -15.23 -4.22 4.69
CA GLU A 93 -16.39 -5.10 4.93
C GLU A 93 -16.05 -6.59 4.83
N GLU A 94 -14.90 -6.96 4.25
CA GLU A 94 -14.38 -8.33 4.17
C GLU A 94 -13.61 -8.76 5.42
N PHE A 95 -13.26 -7.82 6.30
CA PHE A 95 -12.49 -8.10 7.52
C PHE A 95 -13.39 -8.08 8.75
N GLU A 96 -13.18 -9.03 9.66
CA GLU A 96 -13.86 -9.04 10.96
C GLU A 96 -13.49 -7.82 11.81
N ASP A 97 -12.22 -7.39 11.73
CA ASP A 97 -11.70 -6.21 12.43
C ASP A 97 -10.76 -5.37 11.53
N PRO A 98 -11.30 -4.42 10.74
CA PRO A 98 -10.49 -3.60 9.84
C PRO A 98 -9.47 -2.72 10.56
N LEU A 99 -9.82 -2.20 11.75
CA LEU A 99 -8.90 -1.39 12.56
C LEU A 99 -7.79 -2.26 13.18
N GLY A 100 -8.05 -3.55 13.40
CA GLY A 100 -7.02 -4.52 13.76
C GLY A 100 -6.01 -4.75 12.64
N GLU A 101 -6.43 -4.72 11.37
CA GLU A 101 -5.50 -4.76 10.24
C GLU A 101 -4.64 -3.49 10.15
N VAL A 102 -5.20 -2.32 10.46
CA VAL A 102 -4.44 -1.06 10.58
C VAL A 102 -3.34 -1.20 11.64
N GLU A 103 -3.64 -1.78 12.79
CA GLU A 103 -2.66 -1.98 13.88
C GLU A 103 -1.53 -2.92 13.50
N LYS A 104 -1.81 -3.98 12.72
CA LYS A 104 -0.79 -4.87 12.17
C LYS A 104 0.12 -4.13 11.20
N ILE A 105 -0.45 -3.37 10.27
CA ILE A 105 0.31 -2.54 9.33
C ILE A 105 1.17 -1.51 10.08
N TYR A 106 0.62 -0.87 11.11
CA TYR A 106 1.35 0.09 11.94
C TYR A 106 2.58 -0.54 12.60
N ALA A 107 2.46 -1.77 13.12
CA ALA A 107 3.60 -2.50 13.67
C ALA A 107 4.60 -2.96 12.59
N ASP A 108 4.12 -3.47 11.46
CA ASP A 108 4.95 -3.96 10.35
C ASP A 108 5.81 -2.85 9.70
N PHE A 109 5.39 -1.58 9.83
CA PHE A 109 6.08 -0.41 9.30
C PHE A 109 6.87 0.38 10.37
N ASP A 110 7.17 -0.24 11.51
CA ASP A 110 7.92 0.36 12.63
C ASP A 110 7.25 1.59 13.27
N TYR A 111 5.93 1.51 13.45
CA TYR A 111 5.12 2.50 14.18
C TYR A 111 5.18 3.94 13.62
N PRO A 112 4.84 4.15 12.33
CA PRO A 112 4.93 5.47 11.70
C PRO A 112 3.94 6.49 12.29
N GLU A 113 4.46 7.61 12.81
CA GLU A 113 3.66 8.65 13.49
C GLU A 113 2.47 9.17 12.65
N GLU A 114 2.60 9.17 11.32
CA GLU A 114 1.61 9.73 10.39
C GLU A 114 0.24 9.02 10.42
N ILE A 115 0.18 7.79 10.93
CA ILE A 115 -1.09 7.03 11.02
C ILE A 115 -1.61 6.84 12.43
N GLU A 116 -0.88 7.31 13.45
CA GLU A 116 -1.27 7.16 14.87
C GLU A 116 -2.68 7.67 15.17
N SER A 117 -3.12 8.68 14.42
CA SER A 117 -4.44 9.31 14.61
C SER A 117 -5.63 8.35 14.41
N PHE A 118 -5.41 7.20 13.75
CA PHE A 118 -6.40 6.15 13.55
C PHE A 118 -5.97 4.75 14.05
N VAL A 119 -5.01 4.69 14.98
CA VAL A 119 -4.61 3.46 15.70
C VAL A 119 -5.31 3.44 17.07
N ARG A 120 -6.09 2.38 17.39
CA ARG A 120 -7.01 2.40 18.55
C ARG A 120 -6.32 2.57 19.90
N TYR A 121 -5.16 1.95 20.06
CA TYR A 121 -4.42 2.01 21.32
C TYR A 121 -3.57 3.29 21.48
N MET A 122 -3.48 4.12 20.44
CA MET A 122 -2.73 5.37 20.51
C MET A 122 -3.58 6.47 21.14
N PRO A 123 -3.04 7.20 22.14
CA PRO A 123 -3.77 8.30 22.75
C PRO A 123 -3.97 9.43 21.72
N PRO A 124 -5.15 10.07 21.69
CA PRO A 124 -5.39 11.24 20.85
C PRO A 124 -4.44 12.39 21.19
N LYS A 125 -3.88 13.03 20.16
CA LYS A 125 -2.98 14.20 20.30
C LYS A 125 -3.68 15.56 20.16
N ASP A 126 -4.97 15.56 19.84
CA ASP A 126 -5.81 16.73 19.54
C ASP A 126 -6.68 17.18 20.74
N GLY A 127 -6.40 16.67 21.94
CA GLY A 127 -7.17 16.99 23.15
C GLY A 127 -8.52 16.27 23.24
N TYR A 128 -8.81 15.35 22.30
CA TYR A 128 -9.98 14.47 22.39
C TYR A 128 -9.88 13.53 23.61
N ILE A 129 -10.98 13.37 24.34
CA ILE A 129 -11.03 12.55 25.57
C ILE A 129 -11.90 11.31 25.30
N PRO A 130 -11.33 10.14 24.99
CA PRO A 130 -12.11 8.97 24.57
C PRO A 130 -13.16 8.51 25.59
N SER A 131 -12.88 8.69 26.88
CA SER A 131 -13.79 8.32 27.97
C SER A 131 -15.04 9.20 28.08
N ALA A 132 -15.07 10.35 27.39
CA ALA A 132 -16.23 11.24 27.33
C ALA A 132 -17.22 10.86 26.20
N HIS A 133 -16.90 9.84 25.41
CA HIS A 133 -17.61 9.44 24.20
C HIS A 133 -18.00 7.96 24.23
N THR A 134 -18.98 7.58 23.42
CA THR A 134 -19.36 6.17 23.28
C THR A 134 -18.32 5.39 22.49
N TYR A 135 -18.41 4.06 22.55
CA TYR A 135 -17.57 3.19 21.73
C TYR A 135 -17.75 3.48 20.23
N GLU A 136 -18.99 3.63 19.78
CA GLU A 136 -19.33 3.90 18.38
C GLU A 136 -18.78 5.24 17.90
N GLU A 137 -18.86 6.29 18.72
CA GLU A 137 -18.29 7.61 18.42
C GLU A 137 -16.77 7.55 18.27
N ASN A 138 -16.11 6.83 19.18
CA ASN A 138 -14.66 6.61 19.13
C ASN A 138 -14.25 5.87 17.85
N ILE A 139 -14.97 4.80 17.48
CA ILE A 139 -14.70 4.04 16.26
C ILE A 139 -14.95 4.88 15.00
N ALA A 140 -16.07 5.61 14.93
CA ALA A 140 -16.38 6.48 13.81
C ALA A 140 -15.31 7.56 13.59
N ARG A 141 -14.77 8.12 14.67
CA ARG A 141 -13.66 9.09 14.61
C ARG A 141 -12.41 8.48 13.98
N LEU A 142 -12.02 7.26 14.35
CA LEU A 142 -10.84 6.59 13.77
C LEU A 142 -11.02 6.35 12.27
N TYR A 143 -12.20 5.89 11.84
CA TYR A 143 -12.50 5.74 10.41
C TYR A 143 -12.45 7.08 9.66
N SER A 144 -12.94 8.16 10.26
CA SER A 144 -12.85 9.50 9.66
C SER A 144 -11.40 9.97 9.48
N HIS A 145 -10.53 9.71 10.46
CA HIS A 145 -9.10 10.02 10.37
C HIS A 145 -8.38 9.17 9.30
N TRP A 146 -8.71 7.88 9.22
CA TRP A 146 -8.19 6.99 8.20
C TRP A 146 -8.62 7.43 6.79
N GLU A 147 -9.90 7.75 6.60
CA GLU A 147 -10.41 8.27 5.33
C GLU A 147 -9.74 9.59 4.96
N HIS A 148 -9.54 10.50 5.92
CA HIS A 148 -8.83 11.76 5.73
C HIS A 148 -7.37 11.54 5.28
N TYR A 149 -6.65 10.60 5.90
CA TYR A 149 -5.31 10.21 5.49
C TYR A 149 -5.28 9.74 4.02
N LEU A 150 -6.24 8.89 3.61
CA LEU A 150 -6.35 8.40 2.24
C LEU A 150 -6.76 9.49 1.24
N ASN A 151 -7.54 10.49 1.68
CA ASN A 151 -7.97 11.59 0.84
C ASN A 151 -6.87 12.60 0.54
N ASN A 152 -5.93 12.78 1.46
CA ASN A 152 -4.79 13.67 1.28
C ASN A 152 -3.56 12.98 0.66
N GLY A 153 -3.70 11.74 0.18
CA GLY A 153 -2.63 11.02 -0.50
C GLY A 153 -1.46 10.66 0.42
N GLY A 154 -1.77 10.24 1.66
CA GLY A 154 -0.79 9.86 2.68
C GLY A 154 0.48 9.23 2.11
N GLY A 155 1.64 9.74 2.53
CA GLY A 155 2.93 9.43 1.91
C GLY A 155 3.46 10.47 0.91
N GLN A 156 2.67 11.49 0.54
CA GLN A 156 3.18 12.68 -0.15
C GLN A 156 3.68 13.72 0.87
N GLY A 157 4.92 13.54 1.33
CA GLY A 157 5.68 14.49 2.15
C GLY A 157 7.16 14.30 1.93
#